data_AF-A0A935NUT2-F1
#
_entry.id   AF-A0A935NUT2-F1
#
_cell.length_a   1.000
_cell.length_b   1.000
_cell.length_c   1.000
_cell.angle_alpha   90.00
_cell.angle_beta   90.00
_cell.angle_gamma   90.00
#
_symmetry.space_group_name_H-M   'P 1'
#
loop_
_entity.id
_entity.type
_entity.pdbx_description
1 polymer ?
#
loop_
_entity_poly.entity_id
_entity_poly.type
_entity_poly.pdbx_seq_one_letter_code
_entity_poly.pdbx_strand_id
1 'polypeptide(L)'
;MRNGGRKALVVIPLSKSIQYMFGLAAPLAWLFAGRADRVRGVYGHELSEALIREHDTFILELCWFTALYEVGLLARYIKDVNPQAKVLIGGLYSQMAYHDLMAHYPIDYFIRGDNELPLAMFLDGEDPRDIPNFVGQDFERPIEYLFNQKDFASLDFDLSWFPQYTTMIDRFPTTDNQQYRVPMIITSRGGCAVPHRGCDYCMGARLKVMGKLYGRPVISMDNDSLIHLIRKAERFGEFSIYVTSECDYDLTSIQCDAKVFIEIDGKVSAERLRKIMYAFRRSELMIPVHSDGIMGGEILADCREIVALSDEHHVIKLVAYADEVAALGHIPDESLVYVLDTFLPEWSHYDVYSKWDQAVAVAKDRFAWVLWQLDKHGIVPRNKIYMKSHLRAVMGDHPALRPGAVGMPIRSSVRTPSEGGGGVTSGTPEGRAFFLEARRAVPGLTLVLDRLDHAAAPTFASRPAPGVDDAAPVGGGAVGGAVTAGATGR
;
A
#
# COMPACT_ATOMS: atom_id res chain seq x y z
N MET A 1 4.56 -27.38 20.22
CA MET A 1 4.39 -26.86 21.59
C MET A 1 3.06 -26.15 21.64
N ARG A 2 2.14 -26.46 22.57
CA ARG A 2 0.90 -25.68 22.67
C ARG A 2 1.24 -24.30 23.23
N ASN A 3 1.04 -23.22 22.47
CA ASN A 3 1.13 -21.85 22.97
C ASN A 3 0.29 -21.78 24.26
N GLY A 4 0.91 -21.37 25.37
CA GLY A 4 0.37 -21.46 26.73
C GLY A 4 -0.78 -20.50 27.03
N GLY A 5 -1.73 -20.33 26.09
CA GLY A 5 -2.83 -19.37 26.17
C GLY A 5 -2.41 -17.91 25.97
N ARG A 6 -1.13 -17.64 25.68
CA ARG A 6 -0.65 -16.28 25.40
C ARG A 6 -1.03 -15.89 23.97
N LYS A 7 -1.56 -14.68 23.82
CA LYS A 7 -1.86 -14.09 22.51
C LYS A 7 -0.56 -13.75 21.80
N ALA A 8 -0.54 -13.82 20.48
CA ALA A 8 0.51 -13.20 19.69
C ALA A 8 0.30 -11.67 19.68
N LEU A 9 1.38 -10.91 19.72
CA LEU A 9 1.35 -9.45 19.65
C LEU A 9 1.62 -8.99 18.22
N VAL A 10 0.61 -8.40 17.57
CA VAL A 10 0.71 -7.78 16.25
C VAL A 10 1.17 -6.34 16.44
N VAL A 11 2.36 -6.00 15.96
CA VAL A 11 2.95 -4.67 16.13
C VAL A 11 2.92 -3.91 14.81
N ILE A 12 2.21 -2.79 14.79
CA ILE A 12 2.06 -1.93 13.60
C ILE A 12 3.10 -0.80 13.65
N PRO A 13 4.05 -0.72 12.70
CA PRO A 13 5.03 0.35 12.66
C PRO A 13 4.37 1.75 12.53
N LEU A 14 4.93 2.73 13.23
CA LEU A 14 4.51 4.13 13.18
C LEU A 14 4.77 4.79 11.83
N SER A 15 5.89 4.50 11.18
CA SER A 15 6.20 5.15 9.91
C SER A 15 5.22 4.76 8.82
N LYS A 16 4.65 3.56 8.92
CA LYS A 16 3.51 3.17 8.12
C LYS A 16 2.26 3.97 8.48
N SER A 17 1.98 4.07 9.78
CA SER A 17 0.76 4.71 10.27
C SER A 17 0.70 6.15 9.79
N ILE A 18 1.75 6.97 9.90
CA ILE A 18 1.67 8.39 9.47
C ILE A 18 1.47 8.56 7.96
N GLN A 19 2.04 7.68 7.13
CA GLN A 19 1.88 7.76 5.67
C GLN A 19 0.44 7.53 5.20
N TYR A 20 -0.30 6.70 5.92
CA TYR A 20 -1.73 6.45 5.69
C TYR A 20 -2.61 7.13 6.75
N MET A 21 -2.08 8.13 7.46
CA MET A 21 -2.81 8.86 8.51
C MET A 21 -3.51 7.95 9.54
N PHE A 22 -2.75 6.97 10.01
CA PHE A 22 -3.03 5.88 10.95
C PHE A 22 -3.84 4.72 10.40
N GLY A 23 -3.96 4.64 9.08
CA GLY A 23 -4.50 3.47 8.37
C GLY A 23 -3.74 2.18 8.70
N LEU A 24 -4.50 1.16 9.10
CA LEU A 24 -4.06 -0.23 9.03
C LEU A 24 -3.86 -0.61 7.56
N ALA A 25 -3.01 -1.61 7.28
CA ALA A 25 -3.15 -2.31 6.01
C ALA A 25 -4.57 -2.86 5.99
N ALA A 26 -5.32 -2.57 4.93
CA ALA A 26 -6.65 -3.15 4.74
C ALA A 26 -6.66 -4.66 4.99
N PRO A 27 -5.61 -5.41 4.59
CA PRO A 27 -5.53 -6.83 4.94
C PRO A 27 -5.59 -7.18 6.42
N LEU A 28 -5.09 -6.34 7.32
CA LEU A 28 -5.03 -6.70 8.74
C LEU A 28 -6.42 -6.79 9.38
N ALA A 29 -7.39 -6.00 8.92
CA ALA A 29 -8.75 -6.00 9.46
C ALA A 29 -9.47 -7.35 9.18
N TRP A 30 -9.15 -8.03 8.09
CA TRP A 30 -9.70 -9.36 7.79
C TRP A 30 -8.79 -10.51 8.22
N LEU A 31 -7.48 -10.32 8.22
CA LEU A 31 -6.53 -11.40 8.44
C LEU A 31 -6.60 -11.97 9.85
N PHE A 32 -7.01 -11.13 10.80
CA PHE A 32 -7.21 -11.51 12.21
C PHE A 32 -8.68 -11.54 12.60
N ALA A 33 -9.60 -11.52 11.64
CA ALA A 33 -11.01 -11.48 11.96
C ALA A 33 -11.43 -12.75 12.70
N GLY A 34 -12.13 -12.59 13.84
CA GLY A 34 -12.54 -13.72 14.68
C GLY A 34 -11.39 -14.38 15.45
N ARG A 35 -10.20 -13.76 15.47
CA ARG A 35 -8.99 -14.26 16.18
C ARG A 35 -8.58 -13.35 17.34
N ALA A 36 -9.47 -12.50 17.84
CA ALA A 36 -9.17 -11.61 18.97
C ALA A 36 -8.84 -12.36 20.28
N ASP A 37 -9.18 -13.63 20.40
CA ASP A 37 -8.73 -14.53 21.48
C ASP A 37 -7.27 -14.96 21.31
N ARG A 38 -6.71 -14.89 20.10
CA ARG A 38 -5.34 -15.31 19.75
C ARG A 38 -4.37 -14.18 19.49
N VAL A 39 -4.85 -13.00 19.09
CA VAL A 39 -4.00 -11.86 18.77
C VAL A 39 -4.39 -10.59 19.52
N ARG A 40 -3.40 -9.72 19.71
CA ARG A 40 -3.59 -8.35 20.17
C ARG A 40 -2.75 -7.40 19.33
N GLY A 41 -3.37 -6.35 18.81
CA GLY A 41 -2.73 -5.28 18.07
C GLY A 41 -2.23 -4.18 18.99
N VAL A 42 -1.04 -3.65 18.67
CA VAL A 42 -0.47 -2.44 19.27
C VAL A 42 0.27 -1.64 18.20
N TYR A 43 0.34 -0.32 18.34
CA TYR A 43 1.27 0.46 17.55
C TYR A 43 2.71 0.30 18.06
N GLY A 44 3.70 0.53 17.20
CA GLY A 44 5.13 0.44 17.55
C GLY A 44 5.46 1.21 18.82
N HIS A 45 5.03 2.48 18.90
CA HIS A 45 5.24 3.33 20.09
C HIS A 45 4.61 2.78 21.39
N GLU A 46 3.69 1.83 21.31
CA GLU A 46 3.05 1.23 22.47
C GLU A 46 3.86 0.10 23.08
N LEU A 47 4.77 -0.48 22.31
CA LEU A 47 5.56 -1.63 22.70
C LEU A 47 6.51 -1.30 23.86
N SER A 48 6.22 -1.86 25.04
CA SER A 48 7.00 -1.70 26.27
C SER A 48 7.74 -3.00 26.60
N GLU A 49 8.78 -2.92 27.45
CA GLU A 49 9.45 -4.14 27.93
C GLU A 49 8.49 -5.10 28.64
N ALA A 50 7.54 -4.57 29.42
CA ALA A 50 6.54 -5.38 30.11
C ALA A 50 5.70 -6.17 29.11
N LEU A 51 5.18 -5.50 28.07
CA LEU A 51 4.46 -6.17 26.99
C LEU A 51 5.33 -7.22 26.30
N ILE A 52 6.60 -6.92 26.04
CA ILE A 52 7.51 -7.88 25.38
C ILE A 52 7.75 -9.12 26.26
N ARG A 53 7.84 -8.97 27.58
CA ARG A 53 8.03 -10.09 28.52
C ARG A 53 6.77 -10.94 28.69
N GLU A 54 5.60 -10.34 28.50
CA GLU A 54 4.30 -11.02 28.59
C GLU A 54 4.00 -11.90 27.36
N HIS A 55 4.64 -11.64 26.22
CA HIS A 55 4.36 -12.29 24.94
C HIS A 55 5.60 -13.05 24.44
N ASP A 56 5.39 -14.18 23.78
CA ASP A 56 6.45 -15.00 23.18
C ASP A 56 6.40 -15.00 21.65
N THR A 57 5.36 -14.43 21.06
CA THR A 57 5.14 -14.42 19.61
C THR A 57 4.76 -13.00 19.18
N PHE A 58 5.48 -12.49 18.19
CA PHE A 58 5.32 -11.15 17.64
C PHE A 58 5.15 -11.22 16.13
N ILE A 59 4.19 -10.46 15.62
CA ILE A 59 3.92 -10.36 14.18
C ILE A 59 4.18 -8.90 13.79
N LEU A 60 5.19 -8.69 12.95
CA LEU A 60 5.56 -7.38 12.43
C LEU A 60 5.04 -7.24 10.99
N GLU A 61 4.42 -6.11 10.71
CA GLU A 61 3.89 -5.85 9.38
C GLU A 61 4.82 -4.90 8.59
N LEU A 62 5.20 -5.33 7.38
CA LEU A 62 6.06 -4.58 6.46
C LEU A 62 5.45 -4.59 5.05
N CYS A 63 4.39 -3.80 4.86
CA CYS A 63 3.75 -3.61 3.55
C CYS A 63 4.60 -2.73 2.62
N TRP A 64 5.11 -1.61 3.12
CA TRP A 64 5.90 -0.65 2.34
C TRP A 64 7.28 -0.51 2.93
N PHE A 65 8.30 -0.31 2.08
CA PHE A 65 9.69 -0.24 2.55
C PHE A 65 9.93 0.92 3.52
N THR A 66 9.06 1.93 3.54
CA THR A 66 9.14 3.07 4.47
C THR A 66 9.08 2.66 5.95
N ALA A 67 8.55 1.47 6.24
CA ALA A 67 8.57 0.85 7.56
C ALA A 67 9.78 -0.05 7.82
N LEU A 68 10.62 -0.31 6.81
CA LEU A 68 11.75 -1.22 6.89
C LEU A 68 12.67 -0.91 8.08
N TYR A 69 13.07 0.36 8.19
CA TYR A 69 14.00 0.76 9.24
C TYR A 69 13.39 0.54 10.63
N GLU A 70 12.16 0.98 10.86
CA GLU A 70 11.46 0.80 12.14
C GLU A 70 11.23 -0.68 12.47
N VAL A 71 10.82 -1.50 11.49
CA VAL A 71 10.63 -2.95 11.68
C VAL A 71 11.92 -3.61 12.15
N GLY A 72 13.06 -3.23 11.56
CA GLY A 72 14.36 -3.71 12.00
C GLY A 72 14.69 -3.33 13.45
N LEU A 73 14.32 -2.11 13.87
CA LEU A 73 14.48 -1.66 15.26
C LEU A 73 13.57 -2.42 16.21
N LEU A 74 12.30 -2.62 15.84
CA LEU A 74 11.33 -3.37 16.64
C LEU A 74 11.79 -4.82 16.84
N ALA A 75 12.23 -5.50 15.78
CA ALA A 75 12.72 -6.87 15.85
C ALA A 75 13.90 -7.01 16.84
N ARG A 76 14.89 -6.10 16.76
CA ARG A 76 16.03 -6.08 17.69
C ARG A 76 15.58 -5.83 19.12
N TYR A 77 14.75 -4.80 19.34
CA TYR A 77 14.25 -4.47 20.67
C TYR A 77 13.47 -5.62 21.33
N ILE A 78 12.63 -6.30 20.55
CA ILE A 78 11.91 -7.51 21.01
C ILE A 78 12.90 -8.57 21.49
N LYS A 79 13.93 -8.86 20.69
CA LYS A 79 14.91 -9.91 20.96
C LYS A 79 15.90 -9.56 22.08
N ASP A 80 16.24 -8.29 22.24
CA ASP A 80 17.07 -7.81 23.35
C ASP A 80 16.36 -8.00 24.70
N VAL A 81 15.04 -7.78 24.74
CA VAL A 81 14.23 -7.89 25.96
C VAL A 81 13.79 -9.34 26.23
N ASN A 82 13.41 -10.07 25.17
CA ASN A 82 13.00 -11.46 25.20
C ASN A 82 13.69 -12.26 24.07
N PRO A 83 14.89 -12.81 24.31
CA PRO A 83 15.65 -13.54 23.30
C PRO A 83 14.96 -14.78 22.73
N GLN A 84 13.98 -15.33 23.48
CA GLN A 84 13.22 -16.52 23.07
C GLN A 84 11.97 -16.19 22.25
N ALA A 85 11.59 -14.91 22.16
CA ALA A 85 10.45 -14.47 21.38
C ALA A 85 10.57 -14.92 19.92
N LYS A 86 9.47 -15.34 19.30
CA LYS A 86 9.34 -15.61 17.87
C LYS A 86 8.85 -14.37 17.15
N VAL A 87 9.59 -13.94 16.14
CA VAL A 87 9.27 -12.76 15.32
C VAL A 87 8.92 -13.25 13.92
N LEU A 88 7.65 -13.14 13.57
CA LEU A 88 7.13 -13.36 12.22
C LEU A 88 6.99 -12.01 11.51
N ILE A 89 7.42 -11.95 10.25
CA ILE A 89 7.18 -10.79 9.38
C ILE A 89 6.30 -11.15 8.18
N GLY A 90 5.50 -10.19 7.71
CA GLY A 90 4.76 -10.31 6.47
C GLY A 90 4.44 -8.95 5.86
N GLY A 91 3.80 -8.94 4.69
CA GLY A 91 3.48 -7.72 3.95
C GLY A 91 4.20 -7.62 2.61
N LEU A 92 3.71 -6.73 1.75
CA LEU A 92 4.11 -6.63 0.35
C LEU A 92 5.63 -6.45 0.15
N TYR A 93 6.26 -5.47 0.81
CA TYR A 93 7.70 -5.25 0.69
C TYR A 93 8.52 -6.44 1.21
N SER A 94 8.08 -7.08 2.30
CA SER A 94 8.79 -8.25 2.82
C SER A 94 8.86 -9.42 1.82
N GLN A 95 7.89 -9.56 0.91
CA GLN A 95 7.95 -10.55 -0.18
C GLN A 95 9.17 -10.38 -1.09
N MET A 96 9.61 -9.14 -1.33
CA MET A 96 10.77 -8.86 -2.17
C MET A 96 12.10 -9.04 -1.43
N ALA A 97 12.12 -8.76 -0.13
CA ALA A 97 13.34 -8.56 0.64
C ALA A 97 13.50 -9.52 1.82
N TYR A 98 12.74 -10.63 1.88
CA TYR A 98 12.73 -11.49 3.07
C TYR A 98 14.11 -12.10 3.39
N HIS A 99 14.91 -12.48 2.38
CA HIS A 99 16.28 -12.96 2.62
C HIS A 99 17.14 -11.89 3.30
N ASP A 100 17.14 -10.66 2.78
CA ASP A 100 17.89 -9.54 3.37
C ASP A 100 17.35 -9.20 4.77
N LEU A 101 16.03 -9.18 4.96
CA LEU A 101 15.37 -8.95 6.24
C LEU A 101 15.83 -9.96 7.30
N MET A 102 15.80 -11.25 6.97
CA MET A 102 16.18 -12.32 7.90
C MET A 102 17.69 -12.39 8.14
N ALA A 103 18.51 -11.90 7.21
CA ALA A 103 19.95 -11.80 7.37
C ALA A 103 20.39 -10.59 8.22
N HIS A 104 19.68 -9.45 8.10
CA HIS A 104 20.06 -8.19 8.76
C HIS A 104 19.35 -7.93 10.10
N TYR A 105 18.23 -8.61 10.35
CA TYR A 105 17.41 -8.43 11.54
C TYR A 105 17.07 -9.78 12.17
N PRO A 106 16.87 -9.84 13.50
CA PRO A 106 16.62 -11.09 14.21
C PRO A 106 15.15 -11.54 14.05
N ILE A 107 14.77 -11.86 12.82
CA ILE A 107 13.45 -12.34 12.40
C ILE A 107 13.51 -13.86 12.29
N ASP A 108 12.56 -14.56 12.91
CA ASP A 108 12.55 -16.03 12.91
C ASP A 108 11.82 -16.59 11.68
N TYR A 109 10.72 -15.94 11.29
CA TYR A 109 9.80 -16.46 10.29
C TYR A 109 9.32 -15.41 9.29
N PHE A 110 8.96 -15.89 8.11
CA PHE A 110 8.33 -15.12 7.05
C PHE A 110 7.26 -15.97 6.33
N ILE A 111 6.18 -15.35 5.82
CA ILE A 111 5.16 -16.02 4.99
C ILE A 111 5.21 -15.49 3.55
N ARG A 112 5.43 -16.40 2.60
CA ARG A 112 5.44 -16.11 1.16
C ARG A 112 4.02 -16.03 0.58
N GLY A 113 3.86 -15.20 -0.45
CA GLY A 113 2.59 -15.03 -1.17
C GLY A 113 1.41 -14.72 -0.26
N ASP A 114 0.32 -15.46 -0.45
CA ASP A 114 -0.90 -15.33 0.34
C ASP A 114 -0.72 -15.91 1.75
N ASN A 115 -1.34 -15.27 2.74
CA ASN A 115 -1.02 -15.50 4.16
C ASN A 115 -2.22 -15.85 5.04
N GLU A 116 -3.43 -15.86 4.50
CA GLU A 116 -4.65 -16.14 5.26
C GLU A 116 -4.60 -17.50 5.96
N LEU A 117 -4.40 -18.59 5.21
CA LEU A 117 -4.29 -19.93 5.76
C LEU A 117 -2.97 -20.15 6.55
N PRO A 118 -1.77 -19.81 6.02
CA PRO A 118 -0.53 -19.98 6.77
C PRO A 118 -0.53 -19.30 8.13
N LEU A 119 -1.07 -18.09 8.22
CA LEU A 119 -1.13 -17.36 9.48
C LEU A 119 -2.12 -17.98 10.46
N ALA A 120 -3.29 -18.45 9.97
CA ALA A 120 -4.23 -19.19 10.80
C ALA A 120 -3.58 -20.42 11.44
N MET A 121 -2.88 -21.25 10.65
CA MET A 121 -2.14 -22.42 11.13
C MET A 121 -1.07 -22.03 12.16
N PHE A 122 -0.34 -20.94 11.92
CA PHE A 122 0.68 -20.45 12.86
C PHE A 122 0.06 -20.03 14.21
N LEU A 123 -1.06 -19.32 14.18
CA LEU A 123 -1.77 -18.91 15.40
C LEU A 123 -2.41 -20.10 16.15
N ASP A 124 -2.76 -21.16 15.43
CA ASP A 124 -3.28 -22.41 15.99
C ASP A 124 -2.16 -23.30 16.58
N GLY A 125 -0.90 -22.92 16.39
CA GLY A 125 0.27 -23.53 17.03
C GLY A 125 0.87 -24.71 16.26
N GLU A 126 0.58 -24.80 14.96
CA GLU A 126 1.21 -25.77 14.06
C GLU A 126 2.73 -25.54 13.97
N ASP A 127 3.49 -26.60 13.67
CA ASP A 127 4.93 -26.48 13.45
C ASP A 127 5.20 -25.65 12.18
N PRO A 128 5.99 -24.57 12.24
CA PRO A 128 6.33 -23.75 11.07
C PRO A 128 6.85 -24.53 9.84
N ARG A 129 7.43 -25.72 10.03
CA ARG A 129 7.90 -26.58 8.92
C ARG A 129 6.79 -27.28 8.16
N ASP A 130 5.61 -27.39 8.76
CA ASP A 130 4.42 -28.03 8.20
C ASP A 130 3.43 -27.00 7.64
N ILE A 131 3.63 -25.71 7.92
CA ILE A 131 2.79 -24.63 7.41
C ILE A 131 3.18 -24.32 5.95
N PRO A 132 2.23 -24.28 5.00
CA PRO A 132 2.52 -23.90 3.62
C PRO A 132 3.03 -22.45 3.56
N ASN A 133 3.85 -22.15 2.53
CA ASN A 133 4.40 -20.82 2.26
C ASN A 133 5.35 -20.26 3.35
N PHE A 134 5.61 -20.99 4.43
CA PHE A 134 6.45 -20.52 5.53
C PHE A 134 7.95 -20.61 5.21
N VAL A 135 8.69 -19.63 5.70
CA VAL A 135 10.14 -19.58 5.64
C VAL A 135 10.66 -19.41 7.06
N GLY A 136 11.65 -20.21 7.42
CA GLY A 136 12.45 -20.05 8.63
C GLY A 136 13.92 -19.88 8.28
N GLN A 137 14.76 -19.72 9.29
CA GLN A 137 16.20 -19.53 9.12
C GLN A 137 16.90 -20.71 8.41
N ASP A 138 16.38 -21.92 8.57
CA ASP A 138 16.98 -23.16 8.04
C ASP A 138 16.04 -23.96 7.13
N PHE A 139 14.88 -23.41 6.76
CA PHE A 139 13.94 -24.05 5.86
C PHE A 139 13.14 -23.04 5.04
N GLU A 140 12.75 -23.43 3.83
CA GLU A 140 11.88 -22.64 2.97
C GLU A 140 10.84 -23.57 2.35
N ARG A 141 9.57 -23.35 2.68
CA ARG A 141 8.46 -24.10 2.08
C ARG A 141 8.11 -23.51 0.72
N PRO A 142 7.73 -24.36 -0.26
CA PRO A 142 7.19 -23.87 -1.51
C PRO A 142 5.88 -23.11 -1.28
N ILE A 143 5.51 -22.28 -2.26
CA ILE A 143 4.19 -21.65 -2.29
C ILE A 143 3.18 -22.74 -2.66
N GLU A 144 2.43 -23.21 -1.65
CA GLU A 144 1.45 -24.29 -1.75
C GLU A 144 0.02 -23.74 -1.55
N TYR A 145 -0.14 -22.75 -0.67
CA TYR A 145 -1.40 -22.04 -0.49
C TYR A 145 -1.48 -20.84 -1.44
N LEU A 146 -2.55 -20.79 -2.22
CA LEU A 146 -2.86 -19.72 -3.15
C LEU A 146 -4.28 -19.22 -2.87
N PHE A 147 -4.41 -17.94 -2.56
CA PHE A 147 -5.73 -17.29 -2.47
C PHE A 147 -6.40 -17.35 -3.85
N ASN A 148 -7.69 -17.67 -3.88
CA ASN A 148 -8.49 -17.79 -5.09
C ASN A 148 -9.83 -17.05 -4.97
N GLN A 149 -10.61 -17.03 -6.04
CA GLN A 149 -11.88 -16.29 -6.11
C GLN A 149 -12.86 -16.66 -4.99
N LYS A 150 -12.95 -17.95 -4.64
CA LYS A 150 -13.89 -18.43 -3.62
C LYS A 150 -13.50 -17.95 -2.22
N ASP A 151 -12.23 -17.62 -2.00
CA ASP A 151 -11.74 -17.23 -0.70
C ASP A 151 -12.24 -15.84 -0.30
N PHE A 152 -12.62 -14.97 -1.25
CA PHE A 152 -13.24 -13.66 -0.94
C PHE A 152 -14.50 -13.80 -0.09
N ALA A 153 -15.33 -14.82 -0.35
CA ALA A 153 -16.54 -15.06 0.42
C ALA A 153 -16.26 -15.40 1.90
N SER A 154 -15.06 -15.92 2.19
CA SER A 154 -14.62 -16.27 3.55
C SER A 154 -14.11 -15.08 4.36
N LEU A 155 -13.75 -13.96 3.71
CA LEU A 155 -13.24 -12.79 4.41
C LEU A 155 -14.31 -12.19 5.34
N ASP A 156 -13.89 -11.76 6.51
CA ASP A 156 -14.72 -11.04 7.48
C ASP A 156 -13.90 -9.89 8.07
N PHE A 157 -14.53 -8.98 8.82
CA PHE A 157 -13.88 -7.79 9.36
C PHE A 157 -14.03 -7.73 10.87
N ASP A 158 -12.93 -7.73 11.61
CA ASP A 158 -12.98 -7.55 13.04
C ASP A 158 -11.75 -6.78 13.51
N LEU A 159 -12.00 -5.78 14.35
CA LEU A 159 -10.99 -4.87 14.89
C LEU A 159 -10.88 -4.98 16.42
N SER A 160 -11.63 -5.89 17.05
CA SER A 160 -11.58 -6.11 18.50
C SER A 160 -10.21 -6.60 18.98
N TRP A 161 -9.42 -7.21 18.09
CA TRP A 161 -8.02 -7.53 18.36
C TRP A 161 -7.13 -6.29 18.48
N PHE A 162 -7.51 -5.13 17.92
CA PHE A 162 -6.72 -3.89 17.92
C PHE A 162 -7.46 -2.70 18.56
N PRO A 163 -7.61 -2.69 19.90
CA PRO A 163 -8.44 -1.71 20.61
C PRO A 163 -8.00 -0.24 20.47
N GLN A 164 -6.72 0.00 20.15
CA GLN A 164 -6.16 1.36 20.07
C GLN A 164 -6.38 2.02 18.71
N TYR A 165 -6.86 1.26 17.72
CA TYR A 165 -7.07 1.76 16.37
C TYR A 165 -7.97 3.01 16.35
N THR A 166 -9.15 2.92 16.96
CA THR A 166 -10.15 4.00 16.98
C THR A 166 -9.64 5.25 17.72
N THR A 167 -8.90 5.04 18.81
CA THR A 167 -8.33 6.15 19.59
C THR A 167 -7.28 6.93 18.80
N MET A 168 -6.55 6.26 17.90
CA MET A 168 -5.50 6.91 17.11
C MET A 168 -6.06 7.62 15.88
N ILE A 169 -7.03 7.05 15.17
CA ILE A 169 -7.60 7.73 13.98
C ILE A 169 -8.27 9.06 14.33
N ASP A 170 -8.93 9.15 15.50
CA ASP A 170 -9.62 10.37 15.95
C ASP A 170 -8.66 11.50 16.37
N ARG A 171 -7.41 11.18 16.70
CA ARG A 171 -6.42 12.17 17.20
C ARG A 171 -5.73 12.97 16.10
N PHE A 172 -5.88 12.56 14.85
CA PHE A 172 -5.29 13.24 13.72
C PHE A 172 -6.41 13.86 12.89
N PRO A 173 -6.78 15.12 13.16
CA PRO A 173 -7.63 15.87 12.25
C PRO A 173 -6.82 16.07 10.97
N THR A 174 -7.06 15.21 9.99
CA THR A 174 -6.41 15.34 8.69
C THR A 174 -7.06 16.50 7.99
N THR A 175 -6.23 17.44 7.55
CA THR A 175 -6.71 18.69 6.97
C THR A 175 -7.47 18.46 5.66
N ASP A 176 -7.30 17.31 4.98
CA ASP A 176 -7.69 17.20 3.56
C ASP A 176 -8.26 15.82 3.13
N ASN A 177 -9.21 15.24 3.87
CA ASN A 177 -10.12 14.15 3.39
C ASN A 177 -9.50 12.82 2.86
N GLN A 178 -8.19 12.57 2.98
CA GLN A 178 -7.54 11.34 2.45
C GLN A 178 -7.40 10.21 3.47
N GLN A 179 -8.29 10.10 4.46
CA GLN A 179 -8.25 8.97 5.40
C GLN A 179 -9.05 7.80 4.86
N TYR A 180 -8.37 6.72 4.54
CA TYR A 180 -9.04 5.44 4.44
C TYR A 180 -9.68 5.07 5.78
N ARG A 181 -10.94 4.71 5.73
CA ARG A 181 -11.69 4.16 6.85
C ARG A 181 -11.46 2.65 6.90
N VAL A 182 -11.53 2.10 8.10
CA VAL A 182 -11.53 0.64 8.28
C VAL A 182 -12.94 0.17 8.63
N PRO A 183 -13.32 -1.04 8.21
CA PRO A 183 -12.54 -1.91 7.32
C PRO A 183 -12.35 -1.30 5.93
N MET A 184 -11.31 -1.73 5.22
CA MET A 184 -11.15 -1.41 3.81
C MET A 184 -11.31 -2.70 2.99
N ILE A 185 -12.11 -2.63 1.94
CA ILE A 185 -12.27 -3.68 0.95
C ILE A 185 -11.31 -3.37 -0.20
N ILE A 186 -10.35 -4.25 -0.50
CA ILE A 186 -9.51 -4.14 -1.71
C ILE A 186 -10.04 -5.11 -2.75
N THR A 187 -10.36 -4.62 -3.94
CA THR A 187 -11.02 -5.41 -4.98
C THR A 187 -10.09 -6.27 -5.83
N SER A 188 -8.78 -6.26 -5.57
CA SER A 188 -7.85 -7.21 -6.17
C SER A 188 -6.85 -7.77 -5.16
N ARG A 189 -6.28 -8.95 -5.48
CA ARG A 189 -5.26 -9.62 -4.66
C ARG A 189 -4.05 -9.98 -5.49
N GLY A 190 -2.88 -9.74 -4.89
CA GLY A 190 -1.58 -10.02 -5.51
C GLY A 190 -1.15 -8.93 -6.51
N GLY A 191 -1.69 -7.72 -6.45
CA GLY A 191 -1.31 -6.58 -7.30
C GLY A 191 -2.51 -5.77 -7.78
N CYS A 192 -2.24 -4.65 -8.46
CA CYS A 192 -3.24 -3.85 -9.16
C CYS A 192 -3.58 -4.54 -10.49
N ALA A 193 -4.84 -4.91 -10.70
CA ALA A 193 -5.27 -5.62 -11.91
C ALA A 193 -5.43 -4.70 -13.13
N VAL A 194 -5.30 -3.39 -12.93
CA VAL A 194 -5.42 -2.35 -13.96
C VAL A 194 -4.13 -1.49 -14.00
N PRO A 195 -2.99 -2.04 -14.40
CA PRO A 195 -1.78 -1.23 -14.53
C PRO A 195 -1.90 -0.23 -15.68
N HIS A 196 -1.58 1.04 -15.42
CA HIS A 196 -1.51 2.08 -16.45
C HIS A 196 -0.11 2.20 -17.02
N ARG A 197 -0.02 2.72 -18.25
CA ARG A 197 1.23 3.32 -18.72
C ARG A 197 1.57 4.48 -17.79
N GLY A 198 2.82 4.53 -17.34
CA GLY A 198 3.24 5.45 -16.27
C GLY A 198 3.41 4.75 -14.93
N CYS A 199 2.56 3.77 -14.58
CA CYS A 199 2.61 3.07 -13.29
C CYS A 199 3.79 2.10 -13.12
N ASP A 200 4.76 2.09 -14.04
CA ASP A 200 5.96 1.25 -13.94
C ASP A 200 6.77 1.55 -12.66
N TYR A 201 6.68 2.75 -12.11
CA TYR A 201 7.28 3.02 -10.81
C TYR A 201 6.60 2.22 -9.69
N CYS A 202 5.30 1.95 -9.76
CA CYS A 202 4.51 1.38 -8.67
C CYS A 202 4.72 -0.13 -8.55
N MET A 203 5.06 -0.61 -7.34
CA MET A 203 5.20 -2.04 -7.08
C MET A 203 3.93 -2.83 -7.39
N GLY A 204 2.75 -2.30 -7.02
CA GLY A 204 1.47 -2.96 -7.26
C GLY A 204 1.15 -3.19 -8.74
N ALA A 205 1.69 -2.34 -9.63
CA ALA A 205 1.49 -2.44 -11.07
C ALA A 205 2.51 -3.35 -11.78
N ARG A 206 3.56 -3.84 -11.08
CA ARG A 206 4.57 -4.76 -11.63
C ARG A 206 4.05 -6.19 -11.69
N LEU A 207 3.03 -6.44 -12.50
CA LEU A 207 2.31 -7.72 -12.60
C LEU A 207 3.20 -8.96 -12.74
N LYS A 208 4.30 -8.86 -13.49
CA LYS A 208 5.27 -9.97 -13.64
C LYS A 208 6.04 -10.27 -12.35
N VAL A 209 6.41 -9.24 -11.60
CA VAL A 209 7.10 -9.39 -10.31
C VAL A 209 6.09 -9.95 -9.31
N MET A 210 4.92 -9.33 -9.22
CA MET A 210 3.85 -9.75 -8.34
C MET A 210 3.43 -11.20 -8.58
N GLY A 211 3.27 -11.61 -9.84
CA GLY A 211 2.93 -12.99 -10.17
C GLY A 211 3.97 -14.01 -9.72
N LYS A 212 5.24 -13.64 -9.69
CA LYS A 212 6.31 -14.49 -9.14
C LYS A 212 6.29 -14.54 -7.61
N LEU A 213 6.05 -13.40 -6.96
CA LEU A 213 6.01 -13.31 -5.49
C LEU A 213 4.85 -14.11 -4.90
N TYR A 214 3.69 -14.08 -5.55
CA TYR A 214 2.48 -14.78 -5.10
C TYR A 214 2.32 -16.18 -5.70
N GLY A 215 3.12 -16.56 -6.71
CA GLY A 215 2.98 -17.85 -7.40
C GLY A 215 1.71 -17.98 -8.25
N ARG A 216 1.00 -16.87 -8.50
CA ARG A 216 -0.26 -16.81 -9.26
C ARG A 216 -0.46 -15.44 -9.90
N PRO A 217 -1.27 -15.30 -10.96
CA PRO A 217 -1.68 -13.99 -11.46
C PRO A 217 -2.50 -13.21 -10.43
N VAL A 218 -2.67 -11.91 -10.69
CA VAL A 218 -3.59 -11.05 -9.94
C VAL A 218 -5.01 -11.60 -10.06
N ILE A 219 -5.75 -11.52 -8.96
CA ILE A 219 -7.16 -11.92 -8.92
C ILE A 219 -8.00 -10.69 -8.64
N SER A 220 -9.03 -10.48 -9.44
CA SER A 220 -10.03 -9.43 -9.24
C SER A 220 -11.27 -10.01 -8.57
N MET A 221 -11.77 -9.30 -7.56
CA MET A 221 -13.00 -9.61 -6.86
C MET A 221 -14.19 -9.44 -7.81
N ASP A 222 -15.12 -10.41 -7.79
CA ASP A 222 -16.36 -10.31 -8.55
C ASP A 222 -17.41 -9.47 -7.82
N ASN A 223 -18.49 -9.14 -8.53
CA ASN A 223 -19.54 -8.28 -8.00
C ASN A 223 -20.23 -8.87 -6.76
N ASP A 224 -20.51 -10.18 -6.76
CA ASP A 224 -21.20 -10.84 -5.67
C ASP A 224 -20.35 -10.86 -4.40
N SER A 225 -19.05 -11.12 -4.54
CA SER A 225 -18.07 -11.05 -3.45
C SER A 225 -17.96 -9.64 -2.89
N LEU A 226 -17.93 -8.61 -3.75
CA LEU A 226 -17.92 -7.22 -3.30
C LEU A 226 -19.18 -6.87 -2.53
N ILE A 227 -20.36 -7.20 -3.05
CA ILE A 227 -21.65 -6.99 -2.38
C ILE A 227 -21.66 -7.69 -1.01
N HIS A 228 -21.22 -8.95 -0.95
CA HIS A 228 -21.13 -9.71 0.29
C HIS A 228 -20.25 -9.03 1.33
N LEU A 229 -19.08 -8.52 0.93
CA LEU A 229 -18.18 -7.80 1.83
C LEU A 229 -18.73 -6.43 2.24
N ILE A 230 -19.42 -5.71 1.35
CA ILE A 230 -20.13 -4.47 1.68
C ILE A 230 -21.16 -4.73 2.78
N ARG A 231 -21.96 -5.80 2.67
CA ARG A 231 -22.94 -6.17 3.71
C ARG A 231 -22.27 -6.50 5.05
N LYS A 232 -21.10 -7.12 5.03
CA LYS A 232 -20.32 -7.33 6.27
C LYS A 232 -19.77 -6.03 6.85
N ALA A 233 -19.29 -5.12 6.01
CA ALA A 233 -18.71 -3.84 6.41
C ALA A 233 -19.76 -2.80 6.85
N GLU A 234 -21.02 -2.93 6.42
CA GLU A 234 -22.13 -2.04 6.78
C GLU A 234 -22.29 -1.85 8.30
N ARG A 235 -22.02 -2.89 9.10
CA ARG A 235 -22.11 -2.82 10.57
C ARG A 235 -21.18 -1.81 11.23
N PHE A 236 -20.15 -1.34 10.52
CA PHE A 236 -19.20 -0.34 11.02
C PHE A 236 -19.71 1.09 10.83
N GLY A 237 -20.78 1.30 10.03
CA GLY A 237 -21.35 2.61 9.72
C GLY A 237 -20.48 3.46 8.77
N GLU A 238 -19.16 3.29 8.81
CA GLU A 238 -18.20 3.87 7.86
C GLU A 238 -17.11 2.86 7.47
N PHE A 239 -16.72 2.85 6.18
CA PHE A 239 -15.66 1.97 5.69
C PHE A 239 -15.08 2.48 4.36
N SER A 240 -14.05 1.81 3.84
CA SER A 240 -13.44 2.14 2.55
C SER A 240 -13.54 1.02 1.53
N ILE A 241 -13.58 1.39 0.25
CA ILE A 241 -13.40 0.49 -0.89
C ILE A 241 -12.24 1.02 -1.70
N TYR A 242 -11.25 0.19 -1.97
CA TYR A 242 -10.16 0.50 -2.88
C TYR A 242 -10.28 -0.40 -4.11
N VAL A 243 -10.71 0.21 -5.21
CA VAL A 243 -10.97 -0.45 -6.48
C VAL A 243 -9.67 -0.48 -7.29
N THR A 244 -8.94 -1.57 -7.16
CA THR A 244 -7.66 -1.83 -7.85
C THR A 244 -7.82 -2.84 -8.99
N SER A 245 -9.03 -2.90 -9.55
CA SER A 245 -9.45 -3.75 -10.65
C SER A 245 -10.22 -2.94 -11.69
N GLU A 246 -10.60 -3.58 -12.81
CA GLU A 246 -11.57 -2.96 -13.71
C GLU A 246 -12.83 -2.64 -12.91
N CYS A 247 -13.30 -1.40 -13.01
CA CYS A 247 -14.43 -0.91 -12.22
C CYS A 247 -15.75 -1.27 -12.93
N ASP A 248 -16.08 -2.56 -13.02
CA ASP A 248 -17.27 -3.07 -13.70
C ASP A 248 -18.43 -3.45 -12.75
N TYR A 249 -18.31 -3.09 -11.47
CA TYR A 249 -19.26 -3.39 -10.41
C TYR A 249 -20.64 -2.77 -10.60
N ASP A 250 -21.68 -3.57 -10.37
CA ASP A 250 -23.08 -3.16 -10.34
C ASP A 250 -23.65 -3.37 -8.93
N LEU A 251 -23.74 -2.27 -8.18
CA LEU A 251 -24.23 -2.25 -6.82
C LEU A 251 -25.71 -1.81 -6.72
N THR A 252 -26.43 -1.75 -7.85
CA THR A 252 -27.85 -1.31 -7.85
C THR A 252 -28.81 -2.24 -7.11
N SER A 253 -28.39 -3.48 -6.83
CA SER A 253 -29.16 -4.45 -6.06
C SER A 253 -29.08 -4.22 -4.54
N ILE A 254 -28.26 -3.28 -4.07
CA ILE A 254 -28.10 -3.00 -2.65
C ILE A 254 -28.34 -1.52 -2.32
N GLN A 255 -28.86 -1.31 -1.12
CA GLN A 255 -28.83 -0.03 -0.41
C GLN A 255 -28.08 -0.28 0.91
N CYS A 256 -27.03 0.48 1.16
CA CYS A 256 -26.14 0.35 2.30
C CYS A 256 -26.19 1.63 3.14
N ASP A 257 -26.60 1.51 4.40
CA ASP A 257 -26.73 2.65 5.33
C ASP A 257 -25.38 3.04 5.96
N ALA A 258 -24.37 3.26 5.12
CA ALA A 258 -23.02 3.60 5.54
C ALA A 258 -22.47 4.84 4.82
N LYS A 259 -21.49 5.49 5.44
CA LYS A 259 -20.59 6.43 4.77
C LYS A 259 -19.42 5.66 4.19
N VAL A 260 -19.19 5.75 2.89
CA VAL A 260 -18.08 5.05 2.24
C VAL A 260 -17.08 6.03 1.63
N PHE A 261 -15.79 5.75 1.80
CA PHE A 261 -14.74 6.37 0.99
C PHE A 261 -14.31 5.37 -0.09
N ILE A 262 -14.39 5.75 -1.36
CA ILE A 262 -14.08 4.86 -2.48
C ILE A 262 -12.93 5.48 -3.28
N GLU A 263 -11.84 4.75 -3.42
CA GLU A 263 -10.79 5.09 -4.37
C GLU A 263 -10.87 4.17 -5.58
N ILE A 264 -10.79 4.74 -6.78
CA ILE A 264 -10.91 4.00 -8.03
C ILE A 264 -9.66 4.22 -8.87
N ASP A 265 -8.77 3.23 -8.84
CA ASP A 265 -7.54 3.16 -9.64
C ASP A 265 -7.80 2.56 -11.02
N GLY A 266 -9.04 2.44 -11.46
CA GLY A 266 -9.43 1.82 -12.72
C GLY A 266 -10.28 2.73 -13.60
N LYS A 267 -10.33 2.44 -14.89
CA LYS A 267 -11.25 3.11 -15.82
C LYS A 267 -12.69 3.01 -15.30
N VAL A 268 -13.40 4.13 -15.31
CA VAL A 268 -14.80 4.19 -14.89
C VAL A 268 -15.58 5.26 -15.67
N SER A 269 -16.83 4.94 -16.03
CA SER A 269 -17.75 5.89 -16.68
C SER A 269 -18.69 6.54 -15.67
N ALA A 270 -19.31 7.67 -16.03
CA ALA A 270 -20.31 8.32 -15.18
C ALA A 270 -21.52 7.41 -14.86
N GLU A 271 -21.98 6.61 -15.84
CA GLU A 271 -23.06 5.63 -15.61
C GLU A 271 -22.66 4.61 -14.55
N ARG A 272 -21.44 4.09 -14.64
CA ARG A 272 -20.94 3.09 -13.70
C ARG A 272 -20.72 3.67 -12.31
N LEU A 273 -20.17 4.88 -12.22
CA LEU A 273 -20.05 5.61 -10.95
C LEU A 273 -21.41 5.80 -10.28
N ARG A 274 -22.44 6.17 -11.04
CA ARG A 274 -23.80 6.29 -10.52
C ARG A 274 -24.29 4.99 -9.88
N LYS A 275 -24.04 3.84 -10.52
CA LYS A 275 -24.41 2.50 -9.98
C LYS A 275 -23.69 2.16 -8.67
N ILE A 276 -22.48 2.68 -8.47
CA ILE A 276 -21.67 2.42 -7.27
C ILE A 276 -22.00 3.42 -6.16
N MET A 277 -22.01 4.71 -6.45
CA MET A 277 -22.11 5.79 -5.46
C MET A 277 -23.44 5.78 -4.72
N TYR A 278 -24.54 5.61 -5.45
CA TYR A 278 -25.89 5.68 -4.91
C TYR A 278 -26.33 4.40 -4.20
N ALA A 279 -25.48 3.37 -4.16
CA ALA A 279 -25.68 2.20 -3.33
C ALA A 279 -25.47 2.49 -1.83
N PHE A 280 -24.91 3.66 -1.47
CA PHE A 280 -24.57 4.03 -0.09
C PHE A 280 -25.36 5.25 0.38
N ARG A 281 -25.53 5.43 1.69
CA ARG A 281 -26.13 6.68 2.25
C ARG A 281 -25.30 7.92 1.89
N ARG A 282 -23.97 7.79 1.97
CA ARG A 282 -23.02 8.86 1.65
C ARG A 282 -21.78 8.25 1.02
N SER A 283 -21.26 8.85 -0.04
CA SER A 283 -20.01 8.40 -0.65
C SER A 283 -19.05 9.56 -0.92
N GLU A 284 -17.78 9.33 -0.66
CA GLU A 284 -16.68 10.24 -1.00
C GLU A 284 -15.73 9.48 -1.93
N LEU A 285 -15.70 9.90 -3.19
CA LEU A 285 -14.95 9.23 -4.24
C LEU A 285 -13.67 9.97 -4.54
N MET A 286 -12.60 9.20 -4.69
CA MET A 286 -11.30 9.67 -5.12
C MET A 286 -10.91 8.94 -6.40
N ILE A 287 -10.70 9.68 -7.47
CA ILE A 287 -10.36 9.12 -8.78
C ILE A 287 -9.05 9.77 -9.23
N PRO A 288 -7.92 9.04 -9.20
CA PRO A 288 -6.68 9.50 -9.79
C PRO A 288 -6.86 9.72 -11.30
N VAL A 289 -6.48 10.90 -11.75
CA VAL A 289 -6.35 11.20 -13.18
C VAL A 289 -4.89 10.91 -13.56
N HIS A 290 -4.70 10.17 -14.65
CA HIS A 290 -3.36 9.77 -15.12
C HIS A 290 -3.27 9.98 -16.63
N SER A 291 -2.78 11.13 -17.05
CA SER A 291 -2.67 11.60 -18.44
C SER A 291 -1.87 10.67 -19.35
N ASP A 292 -0.96 9.87 -18.79
CA ASP A 292 -0.06 8.96 -19.50
C ASP A 292 -0.63 7.56 -19.72
N GLY A 293 -1.84 7.27 -19.25
CA GLY A 293 -2.48 5.94 -19.31
C GLY A 293 -3.72 5.83 -20.20
N ILE A 294 -4.19 4.58 -20.34
CA ILE A 294 -5.51 4.23 -20.91
C ILE A 294 -6.63 4.98 -20.16
N MET A 295 -6.44 5.22 -18.86
CA MET A 295 -7.37 5.97 -18.01
C MET A 295 -7.42 7.48 -18.30
N GLY A 296 -6.27 8.15 -18.49
CA GLY A 296 -6.23 9.61 -18.64
C GLY A 296 -7.05 10.10 -19.81
N GLY A 297 -6.90 9.48 -20.98
CA GLY A 297 -7.60 9.93 -22.19
C GLY A 297 -9.13 9.90 -22.06
N GLU A 298 -9.68 8.87 -21.42
CA GLU A 298 -11.13 8.68 -21.32
C GLU A 298 -11.73 9.36 -20.09
N ILE A 299 -11.04 9.33 -18.93
CA ILE A 299 -11.47 10.11 -17.78
C ILE A 299 -11.48 11.59 -18.13
N LEU A 300 -10.45 12.12 -18.81
CA LEU A 300 -10.45 13.51 -19.26
C LEU A 300 -11.61 13.85 -20.20
N ALA A 301 -12.13 12.88 -20.98
CA ALA A 301 -13.30 13.09 -21.83
C ALA A 301 -14.60 13.22 -21.00
N ASP A 302 -14.72 12.39 -19.95
CA ASP A 302 -15.94 12.29 -19.15
C ASP A 302 -15.89 13.09 -17.83
N CYS A 303 -14.74 13.70 -17.48
CA CYS A 303 -14.49 14.34 -16.17
C CYS A 303 -15.61 15.30 -15.75
N ARG A 304 -16.17 16.08 -16.69
CA ARG A 304 -17.27 16.99 -16.40
C ARG A 304 -18.55 16.26 -16.02
N GLU A 305 -18.91 15.20 -16.75
CA GLU A 305 -20.10 14.40 -16.44
C GLU A 305 -19.92 13.67 -15.11
N ILE A 306 -18.72 13.12 -14.89
CA ILE A 306 -18.34 12.47 -13.64
C ILE A 306 -18.50 13.44 -12.46
N VAL A 307 -17.86 14.60 -12.49
CA VAL A 307 -17.92 15.57 -11.39
C VAL A 307 -19.34 16.10 -11.19
N ALA A 308 -20.13 16.25 -12.25
CA ALA A 308 -21.52 16.67 -12.19
C ALA A 308 -22.46 15.67 -11.49
N LEU A 309 -22.01 14.44 -11.22
CA LEU A 309 -22.73 13.49 -10.35
C LEU A 309 -22.65 13.88 -8.86
N SER A 310 -21.78 14.81 -8.49
CA SER A 310 -21.63 15.21 -7.09
C SER A 310 -22.87 15.95 -6.58
N ASP A 311 -23.27 15.65 -5.35
CA ASP A 311 -24.35 16.30 -4.61
C ASP A 311 -23.98 16.45 -3.12
N GLU A 312 -24.95 16.77 -2.26
CA GLU A 312 -24.72 16.98 -0.83
C GLU A 312 -24.34 15.70 -0.05
N HIS A 313 -24.60 14.52 -0.61
CA HIS A 313 -24.34 13.22 0.00
C HIS A 313 -23.27 12.42 -0.74
N HIS A 314 -23.00 12.76 -2.00
CA HIS A 314 -22.08 12.04 -2.84
C HIS A 314 -21.07 13.00 -3.44
N VAL A 315 -19.82 12.94 -3.02
CA VAL A 315 -18.77 13.88 -3.44
C VAL A 315 -17.75 13.13 -4.28
N ILE A 316 -17.44 13.65 -5.47
CA ILE A 316 -16.35 13.13 -6.30
C ILE A 316 -15.19 14.12 -6.30
N LYS A 317 -14.00 13.59 -6.09
CA LYS A 317 -12.73 14.31 -6.16
C LYS A 317 -11.83 13.65 -7.18
N LEU A 318 -11.34 14.45 -8.11
CA LEU A 318 -10.31 14.06 -9.05
C LEU A 318 -8.95 14.39 -8.44
N VAL A 319 -8.07 13.39 -8.33
CA VAL A 319 -6.71 13.60 -7.87
C VAL A 319 -5.86 13.90 -9.09
N ALA A 320 -5.35 15.13 -9.15
CA ALA A 320 -4.58 15.62 -10.28
C ALA A 320 -3.12 15.78 -9.89
N TYR A 321 -2.23 15.30 -10.74
CA TYR A 321 -0.81 15.61 -10.65
C TYR A 321 -0.54 17.01 -11.24
N ALA A 322 0.54 17.64 -10.79
CA ALA A 322 0.84 19.04 -11.11
C ALA A 322 1.04 19.30 -12.63
N ASP A 323 1.40 18.29 -13.42
CA ASP A 323 1.48 18.34 -14.87
C ASP A 323 0.12 18.20 -15.58
N GLU A 324 -0.91 17.75 -14.87
CA GLU A 324 -2.26 17.50 -15.40
C GLU A 324 -3.23 18.65 -15.13
N VAL A 325 -2.86 19.57 -14.22
CA VAL A 325 -3.67 20.72 -13.82
C VAL A 325 -4.15 21.52 -15.04
N ALA A 326 -3.29 21.69 -16.05
CA ALA A 326 -3.66 22.40 -17.27
C ALA A 326 -4.78 21.70 -18.06
N ALA A 327 -4.77 20.37 -18.13
CA ALA A 327 -5.82 19.60 -18.80
C ALA A 327 -7.15 19.63 -18.03
N LEU A 328 -7.06 19.75 -16.70
CA LEU A 328 -8.21 19.80 -15.78
C LEU A 328 -8.66 21.23 -15.43
N GLY A 329 -8.11 22.27 -16.06
CA GLY A 329 -8.43 23.68 -15.74
C GLY A 329 -9.89 24.11 -15.99
N HIS A 330 -10.74 23.19 -16.46
CA HIS A 330 -12.17 23.38 -16.63
C HIS A 330 -13.01 22.67 -15.54
N ILE A 331 -12.37 21.94 -14.63
CA ILE A 331 -13.00 21.28 -13.49
C ILE A 331 -12.97 22.26 -12.30
N PRO A 332 -14.06 22.35 -11.50
CA PRO A 332 -14.08 23.20 -10.31
C PRO A 332 -12.99 22.82 -9.29
N ASP A 333 -12.38 23.82 -8.65
CA ASP A 333 -11.28 23.64 -7.70
C ASP A 333 -11.70 22.75 -6.51
N GLU A 334 -12.96 22.83 -6.06
CA GLU A 334 -13.50 22.00 -4.98
C GLU A 334 -13.58 20.50 -5.31
N SER A 335 -13.59 20.17 -6.61
CA SER A 335 -13.56 18.80 -7.12
C SER A 335 -12.16 18.33 -7.45
N LEU A 336 -11.14 19.18 -7.27
CA LEU A 336 -9.74 18.84 -7.50
C LEU A 336 -9.02 18.66 -6.17
N VAL A 337 -8.28 17.56 -6.07
CA VAL A 337 -7.29 17.36 -5.03
C VAL A 337 -5.95 17.44 -5.71
N TYR A 338 -5.29 18.58 -5.57
CA TYR A 338 -3.95 18.76 -6.08
C TYR A 338 -2.97 18.03 -5.18
N VAL A 339 -2.34 17.00 -5.74
CA VAL A 339 -1.14 16.46 -5.13
C VAL A 339 -0.04 17.45 -5.45
N LEU A 340 0.29 18.31 -4.48
CA LEU A 340 1.27 19.40 -4.61
C LEU A 340 2.67 18.92 -5.03
N ASP A 341 2.92 17.62 -4.98
CA ASP A 341 4.13 17.01 -5.48
C ASP A 341 3.94 16.54 -6.94
N THR A 342 4.69 17.15 -7.87
CA THR A 342 5.11 16.56 -9.16
C THR A 342 5.89 15.24 -9.00
N PHE A 343 6.10 14.77 -7.78
CA PHE A 343 6.81 13.55 -7.46
C PHE A 343 5.82 12.59 -6.84
N LEU A 344 5.57 11.49 -7.52
CA LEU A 344 5.30 10.25 -6.79
C LEU A 344 6.41 10.14 -5.75
N PRO A 345 6.05 10.15 -4.46
CA PRO A 345 7.07 10.24 -3.44
C PRO A 345 7.99 9.02 -3.59
N GLU A 346 9.31 9.22 -3.47
CA GLU A 346 10.33 8.18 -3.72
C GLU A 346 10.02 6.82 -3.07
N TRP A 347 9.16 6.81 -2.05
CA TRP A 347 8.62 5.60 -1.44
C TRP A 347 7.73 4.71 -2.29
N SER A 348 7.20 5.17 -3.42
CA SER A 348 6.42 4.36 -4.35
C SER A 348 7.25 3.82 -5.51
N HIS A 349 8.53 4.23 -5.63
CA HIS A 349 9.39 3.90 -6.76
C HIS A 349 10.04 2.52 -6.62
N TYR A 350 9.71 1.59 -7.51
CA TYR A 350 10.22 0.22 -7.55
C TYR A 350 11.76 0.11 -7.59
N ASP A 351 12.44 1.09 -8.18
CA ASP A 351 13.91 1.14 -8.21
C ASP A 351 14.53 1.30 -6.82
N VAL A 352 13.79 1.87 -5.87
CA VAL A 352 14.16 1.91 -4.46
C VAL A 352 13.81 0.58 -3.79
N TYR A 353 12.64 -0.01 -4.09
CA TYR A 353 12.22 -1.31 -3.54
C TYR A 353 13.24 -2.42 -3.79
N SER A 354 13.81 -2.43 -5.00
CA SER A 354 14.74 -3.47 -5.46
C SER A 354 16.17 -3.30 -4.94
N LYS A 355 16.47 -2.21 -4.23
CA LYS A 355 17.82 -1.89 -3.73
C LYS A 355 17.81 -1.71 -2.23
N TRP A 356 18.17 -2.77 -1.50
CA TRP A 356 18.17 -2.81 -0.04
C TRP A 356 18.74 -1.54 0.63
N ASP A 357 19.98 -1.17 0.31
CA ASP A 357 20.64 -0.02 0.95
C ASP A 357 19.90 1.30 0.72
N GLN A 358 19.32 1.49 -0.49
CA GLN A 358 18.53 2.68 -0.81
C GLN A 358 17.20 2.67 -0.04
N ALA A 359 16.52 1.52 0.00
CA ALA A 359 15.30 1.36 0.78
C ALA A 359 15.53 1.63 2.27
N VAL A 360 16.62 1.10 2.85
CA VAL A 360 16.99 1.35 4.25
C VAL A 360 17.28 2.83 4.50
N ALA A 361 18.06 3.48 3.63
CA ALA A 361 18.38 4.90 3.78
C ALA A 361 17.12 5.78 3.75
N VAL A 362 16.26 5.59 2.75
CA VAL A 362 15.01 6.36 2.62
C VAL A 362 14.04 6.03 3.78
N ALA A 363 13.93 4.77 4.19
CA ALA A 363 13.09 4.39 5.33
C ALA A 363 13.57 5.03 6.64
N LYS A 364 14.88 5.14 6.85
CA LYS A 364 15.47 5.80 8.01
C LYS A 364 15.12 7.29 8.04
N ASP A 365 15.29 7.99 6.93
CA ASP A 365 14.96 9.42 6.82
C ASP A 365 13.45 9.66 7.02
N ARG A 366 12.62 8.78 6.45
CA ARG A 366 11.16 8.84 6.65
C ARG A 366 10.76 8.58 8.09
N PHE A 367 11.36 7.60 8.75
CA PHE A 367 11.11 7.34 10.17
C PHE A 367 11.49 8.56 11.03
N ALA A 368 12.62 9.22 10.74
CA ALA A 368 13.02 10.44 11.45
C ALA A 368 11.99 11.57 11.29
N TRP A 369 11.48 11.79 10.07
CA TRP A 369 10.43 12.77 9.81
C TRP A 369 9.12 12.45 10.54
N VAL A 370 8.70 11.18 10.54
CA VAL A 370 7.52 10.69 11.25
C VAL A 370 7.62 11.00 12.75
N LEU A 371 8.78 10.74 13.35
CA LEU A 371 9.01 11.01 14.77
C LEU A 371 8.97 12.50 15.09
N TRP A 372 9.53 13.34 14.21
CA TRP A 372 9.45 14.79 14.36
C TRP A 372 7.99 15.28 14.34
N GLN A 373 7.16 14.75 13.44
CA GLN A 373 5.73 15.09 13.40
C GLN A 373 5.03 14.68 14.71
N LEU A 374 5.26 13.46 15.19
CA LEU A 374 4.63 13.00 16.44
C LEU A 374 5.06 13.83 17.65
N ASP A 375 6.33 14.26 17.72
CA ASP A 375 6.82 15.13 18.80
C ASP A 375 6.19 16.53 18.71
N LYS A 376 6.16 17.12 17.51
CA LYS A 376 5.52 18.42 17.23
C LYS A 376 4.05 18.45 17.66
N HIS A 377 3.33 17.35 17.45
CA HIS A 377 1.92 17.22 17.82
C HIS A 377 1.69 16.69 19.24
N GLY A 378 2.75 16.44 20.04
CA GLY A 378 2.65 15.97 21.42
C GLY A 378 2.13 14.53 21.58
N ILE A 379 2.27 13.73 20.53
CA ILE A 379 1.65 12.40 20.43
C ILE A 379 2.57 11.33 20.98
N VAL A 380 3.89 11.50 20.87
CA VAL A 380 4.83 10.65 21.61
C VAL A 380 4.78 11.04 23.09
N PRO A 381 4.30 10.16 23.99
CA PRO A 381 4.30 10.47 25.41
C PRO A 381 5.74 10.72 25.89
N ARG A 382 5.95 11.76 26.70
CA ARG A 382 7.30 12.20 27.11
C ARG A 382 8.12 11.10 27.80
N ASN A 383 7.49 10.04 28.30
CA ASN A 383 8.06 8.94 29.08
C ASN A 383 8.43 7.68 28.28
N LYS A 384 8.33 7.64 26.94
CA LYS A 384 8.66 6.43 26.16
C LYS A 384 10.14 6.37 25.78
N ILE A 385 10.88 5.65 26.62
CA ILE A 385 12.36 5.61 26.65
C ILE A 385 12.94 4.95 25.39
N TYR A 386 12.37 3.86 24.87
CA TYR A 386 12.95 3.13 23.73
C TYR A 386 13.00 4.01 22.46
N MET A 387 11.92 4.74 22.17
CA MET A 387 11.92 5.70 21.07
C MET A 387 12.96 6.78 21.34
N LYS A 388 13.01 7.40 22.52
CA LYS A 388 13.92 8.54 22.80
C LYS A 388 15.40 8.17 22.84
N SER A 389 15.78 7.03 23.41
CA SER A 389 17.18 6.58 23.45
C SER A 389 17.67 6.25 22.04
N HIS A 390 16.84 5.57 21.24
CA HIS A 390 17.15 5.26 19.86
C HIS A 390 17.08 6.50 18.96
N LEU A 391 16.12 7.40 19.17
CA LEU A 391 16.02 8.72 18.56
C LEU A 391 17.30 9.54 18.78
N ARG A 392 17.84 9.57 20.01
CA ARG A 392 19.07 10.31 20.27
C ARG A 392 20.30 9.65 19.67
N ALA A 393 20.39 8.31 19.71
CA ALA A 393 21.51 7.56 19.16
C ALA A 393 21.54 7.56 17.62
N VAL A 394 20.37 7.51 16.98
CA VAL A 394 20.22 7.47 15.51
C VAL A 394 20.11 8.88 14.92
N MET A 395 19.51 9.83 15.64
CA MET A 395 19.15 11.15 15.12
C MET A 395 19.92 12.32 15.74
N GLY A 396 20.97 12.06 16.53
CA GLY A 396 21.78 13.10 17.18
C GLY A 396 22.25 14.23 16.26
N ASP A 397 22.40 13.95 14.95
CA ASP A 397 22.80 14.93 13.94
C ASP A 397 21.77 15.20 12.82
N HIS A 398 20.56 14.62 12.87
CA HIS A 398 19.62 14.69 11.74
C HIS A 398 19.11 16.14 11.51
N PRO A 399 19.25 16.72 10.30
CA PRO A 399 18.93 18.12 10.04
C PRO A 399 17.50 18.55 10.39
N ALA A 400 16.51 17.66 10.20
CA ALA A 400 15.10 17.95 10.48
C ALA A 400 14.75 18.20 11.96
N LEU A 401 15.69 17.97 12.88
CA LEU A 401 15.45 18.07 14.33
C LEU A 401 16.23 19.20 15.00
N ARG A 402 17.05 19.91 14.24
CA ARG A 402 17.79 21.05 14.77
C ARG A 402 16.78 22.11 15.22
N PRO A 403 16.98 22.79 16.36
CA PRO A 403 16.15 23.91 16.76
C PRO A 403 16.03 24.91 15.61
N GLY A 404 14.79 25.25 15.21
CA GLY A 404 14.54 26.14 14.07
C GLY A 404 14.53 25.47 12.70
N ALA A 405 14.61 24.13 12.61
CA ALA A 405 14.36 23.42 11.37
C ALA A 405 12.92 23.67 10.90
N VAL A 406 12.78 24.56 9.91
CA VAL A 406 11.59 24.64 9.06
C VAL A 406 11.52 23.31 8.31
N GLY A 407 10.35 22.67 8.26
CA GLY A 407 10.18 21.31 7.72
C GLY A 407 10.94 21.10 6.41
N MET A 408 11.46 19.89 6.17
CA MET A 408 12.36 19.56 5.04
C MET A 408 12.08 20.46 3.83
N PRO A 409 13.04 21.31 3.39
CA PRO A 409 12.85 22.05 2.17
C PRO A 409 12.63 21.02 1.07
N ILE A 410 11.41 20.97 0.56
CA ILE A 410 11.07 20.22 -0.63
C ILE A 410 12.09 20.67 -1.68
N ARG A 411 12.86 19.73 -2.23
CA ARG A 411 13.79 20.03 -3.32
C ARG A 411 12.95 20.52 -4.50
N SER A 412 12.71 21.83 -4.57
CA SER A 412 12.08 22.45 -5.72
C SER A 412 13.06 22.32 -6.89
N SER A 413 12.74 21.50 -7.88
CA SER A 413 13.45 21.54 -9.15
C SER A 413 13.26 22.92 -9.76
N VAL A 414 14.38 23.52 -10.15
CA VAL A 414 14.46 24.83 -10.78
C VAL A 414 13.69 24.79 -12.09
N ARG A 415 12.57 25.52 -12.20
CA ARG A 415 12.01 25.89 -13.51
C ARG A 415 12.90 26.98 -14.12
N THR A 416 13.45 26.71 -15.30
CA THR A 416 13.83 27.76 -16.24
C THR A 416 12.56 28.48 -16.69
N PRO A 417 12.50 29.82 -16.68
CA PRO A 417 11.36 30.53 -17.23
C PRO A 417 11.43 30.45 -18.77
N SER A 418 10.38 29.92 -19.39
CA SER A 418 10.10 30.24 -20.79
C SER A 418 9.55 31.66 -20.85
N GLU A 419 10.21 32.50 -21.63
CA GLU A 419 9.76 33.85 -21.97
C GLU A 419 8.46 33.77 -22.77
N GLY A 420 7.45 34.55 -22.37
CA GLY A 420 6.37 34.94 -23.29
C GLY A 420 4.95 34.90 -22.71
N GLY A 421 4.46 36.08 -22.32
CA GLY A 421 3.12 36.51 -22.73
C GLY A 421 1.97 36.47 -21.72
N GLY A 422 1.44 37.67 -21.42
CA GLY A 422 0.00 37.93 -21.29
C GLY A 422 -0.63 37.65 -19.92
N GLY A 423 -0.87 38.71 -19.14
CA GLY A 423 -1.46 38.60 -17.82
C GLY A 423 -2.98 38.48 -17.78
N VAL A 424 -3.48 37.93 -16.66
CA VAL A 424 -4.74 38.30 -16.01
C VAL A 424 -4.52 38.22 -14.50
N THR A 425 -4.86 39.29 -13.79
CA THR A 425 -4.61 39.47 -12.35
C THR A 425 -5.86 39.16 -11.52
N SER A 426 -5.74 38.20 -10.60
CA SER A 426 -6.45 38.24 -9.30
C SER A 426 -5.76 37.30 -8.31
N GLY A 427 -4.88 37.86 -7.48
CA GLY A 427 -4.23 37.17 -6.36
C GLY A 427 -3.52 38.20 -5.48
N THR A 428 -3.76 38.15 -4.17
CA THR A 428 -3.38 39.20 -3.21
C THR A 428 -1.85 39.34 -3.04
N PRO A 429 -1.35 40.55 -2.71
CA PRO A 429 0.09 40.87 -2.75
C PRO A 429 0.99 40.14 -1.74
N GLU A 430 0.42 39.51 -0.72
CA GLU A 430 1.17 38.97 0.43
C GLU A 430 1.87 37.62 0.12
N GLY A 431 1.39 36.86 -0.87
CA GLY A 431 2.03 35.59 -1.26
C GLY A 431 3.31 35.75 -2.10
N ARG A 432 3.51 36.91 -2.73
CA ARG A 432 4.65 37.14 -3.66
C ARG A 432 5.94 37.59 -2.97
N ALA A 433 5.86 38.20 -1.79
CA ALA A 433 7.03 38.74 -1.09
C ALA A 433 7.91 37.63 -0.46
N PHE A 434 7.31 36.49 -0.08
CA PHE A 434 8.03 35.39 0.58
C PHE A 434 9.00 34.63 -0.34
N PHE A 435 8.75 34.63 -1.67
CA PHE A 435 9.54 33.85 -2.63
C PHE A 435 10.83 34.55 -3.12
N LEU A 436 10.95 35.87 -2.95
CA LEU A 436 12.10 36.62 -3.47
C LEU A 436 13.28 36.71 -2.47
N GLU A 437 13.06 36.45 -1.19
CA GLU A 437 14.09 36.61 -0.15
C GLU A 437 14.97 35.37 0.05
N ALA A 438 14.48 34.18 -0.32
CA ALA A 438 15.22 32.91 -0.25
C ALA A 438 16.39 32.81 -1.26
N ARG A 439 16.49 33.73 -2.23
CA ARG A 439 17.50 33.72 -3.29
C ARG A 439 18.86 34.32 -2.89
N ARG A 440 18.95 34.98 -1.73
CA ARG A 440 20.15 35.75 -1.33
C ARG A 440 21.13 35.02 -0.39
N ALA A 441 20.84 33.78 0.03
CA ALA A 441 21.55 33.20 1.19
C ALA A 441 22.72 32.23 0.92
N VAL A 442 22.99 31.75 -0.31
CA VAL A 442 24.15 30.83 -0.52
C VAL A 442 24.76 30.97 -1.92
N PRO A 443 25.92 31.64 -2.09
CA PRO A 443 26.70 31.60 -3.33
C PRO A 443 27.71 30.43 -3.28
N GLY A 444 27.69 29.59 -4.32
CA GLY A 444 28.79 28.64 -4.61
C GLY A 444 28.43 27.17 -4.46
N LEU A 445 27.77 26.60 -5.47
CA LEU A 445 27.82 25.16 -5.74
C LEU A 445 27.68 24.92 -7.25
N THR A 446 28.80 24.94 -7.95
CA THR A 446 28.88 24.58 -9.37
C THR A 446 29.34 23.13 -9.45
N LEU A 447 28.55 22.23 -10.04
CA LEU A 447 29.01 20.89 -10.39
C LEU A 447 28.37 20.38 -11.69
N VAL A 448 29.22 20.38 -12.73
CA VAL A 448 29.40 19.39 -13.81
C VAL A 448 28.19 18.55 -14.19
N LEU A 449 27.49 19.01 -15.24
CA LEU A 449 26.67 18.17 -16.11
C LEU A 449 26.89 18.61 -17.57
N ASP A 450 28.11 18.40 -18.06
CA ASP A 450 28.43 18.43 -19.48
C ASP A 450 29.30 17.20 -19.76
N ARG A 451 28.66 16.11 -20.22
CA ARG A 451 29.20 14.96 -20.97
C ARG A 451 28.29 13.73 -20.81
N LEU A 452 27.08 13.80 -21.34
CA LEU A 452 26.34 12.63 -21.80
C LEU A 452 25.49 13.02 -23.01
N ASP A 453 26.17 13.51 -24.05
CA ASP A 453 25.64 13.51 -25.41
C ASP A 453 26.66 12.83 -26.31
N HIS A 454 26.16 11.94 -27.17
CA HIS A 454 26.84 11.06 -28.13
C HIS A 454 27.23 9.66 -27.65
N ALA A 455 26.26 8.75 -27.65
CA ALA A 455 26.49 7.39 -28.14
C ALA A 455 25.31 6.98 -29.04
N ALA A 456 25.64 6.75 -30.31
CA ALA A 456 24.71 6.35 -31.36
C ALA A 456 24.05 5.00 -31.06
N ALA A 457 22.77 4.87 -31.43
CA ALA A 457 22.01 3.64 -31.37
C ALA A 457 22.62 2.56 -32.29
N PRO A 458 22.76 1.29 -31.85
CA PRO A 458 23.04 0.20 -32.76
C PRO A 458 21.75 -0.28 -33.45
N THR A 459 21.77 -0.24 -34.77
CA THR A 459 20.82 -0.92 -35.66
C THR A 459 20.83 -2.43 -35.40
N PHE A 460 19.68 -2.98 -35.00
CA PHE A 460 19.47 -4.43 -34.95
C PHE A 460 19.01 -4.93 -36.32
N ALA A 461 19.85 -5.75 -36.96
CA ALA A 461 19.49 -6.53 -38.14
C ALA A 461 18.59 -7.72 -37.74
N SER A 462 17.50 -7.88 -38.46
CA SER A 462 16.56 -9.00 -38.39
C SER A 462 17.25 -10.34 -38.66
N ARG A 463 17.10 -11.30 -37.75
CA ARG A 463 17.39 -12.73 -38.01
C ARG A 463 16.10 -13.46 -38.42
N PRO A 464 16.16 -14.40 -39.38
CA PRO A 464 15.00 -15.12 -39.88
C PRO A 464 14.57 -16.25 -38.93
N ALA A 465 13.29 -16.61 -39.01
CA ALA A 465 12.66 -17.69 -38.26
C ALA A 465 13.30 -19.06 -38.58
N PRO A 466 13.36 -20.01 -37.62
CA PRO A 466 13.77 -21.37 -37.91
C PRO A 466 12.67 -22.11 -38.67
N GLY A 467 13.11 -22.81 -39.72
CA GLY A 467 12.28 -23.59 -40.63
C GLY A 467 11.66 -24.83 -39.99
N VAL A 468 10.50 -25.16 -40.54
CA VAL A 468 9.80 -26.44 -40.42
C VAL A 468 10.53 -27.43 -41.33
N ASP A 469 10.89 -28.60 -40.79
CA ASP A 469 11.22 -29.78 -41.60
C ASP A 469 10.46 -31.00 -41.08
N ASP A 470 9.82 -31.67 -42.03
CA ASP A 470 9.00 -32.87 -41.93
C ASP A 470 9.81 -34.15 -41.66
N ALA A 471 9.20 -35.10 -40.93
CA ALA A 471 9.34 -36.54 -41.19
C ALA A 471 8.29 -37.40 -40.43
N ALA A 472 7.15 -37.66 -41.10
CA ALA A 472 6.58 -38.98 -41.47
C ALA A 472 6.35 -40.12 -40.41
N PRO A 473 5.66 -41.23 -40.73
CA PRO A 473 4.39 -41.58 -40.08
C PRO A 473 4.36 -42.95 -39.36
N VAL A 474 3.50 -43.07 -38.35
CA VAL A 474 3.03 -44.34 -37.75
C VAL A 474 1.57 -44.10 -37.38
N GLY A 475 0.55 -44.84 -37.77
CA GLY A 475 0.48 -46.25 -38.13
C GLY A 475 -0.41 -46.98 -37.11
N GLY A 476 -1.73 -46.87 -37.26
CA GLY A 476 -2.72 -47.87 -36.81
C GLY A 476 -3.15 -47.90 -35.33
N GLY A 477 -4.46 -48.09 -35.11
CA GLY A 477 -4.98 -48.63 -33.85
C GLY A 477 -6.28 -48.02 -33.35
N ALA A 478 -7.42 -48.45 -33.91
CA ALA A 478 -8.74 -48.20 -33.38
C ALA A 478 -9.10 -49.21 -32.28
N VAL A 479 -9.60 -48.76 -31.12
CA VAL A 479 -10.59 -49.40 -30.20
C VAL A 479 -11.01 -48.24 -29.26
N GLY A 480 -12.25 -47.78 -29.08
CA GLY A 480 -13.51 -48.49 -28.88
C GLY A 480 -13.79 -48.61 -27.37
N GLY A 481 -14.71 -47.83 -26.80
CA GLY A 481 -15.18 -48.09 -25.43
C GLY A 481 -15.73 -46.89 -24.66
N ALA A 482 -17.03 -46.64 -24.84
CA ALA A 482 -17.84 -45.88 -23.89
C ALA A 482 -18.03 -46.67 -22.58
N VAL A 483 -18.00 -46.00 -21.43
CA VAL A 483 -18.66 -46.50 -20.20
C VAL A 483 -19.33 -45.34 -19.46
N THR A 484 -20.59 -45.61 -19.14
CA THR A 484 -21.60 -44.82 -18.42
C THR A 484 -21.36 -44.71 -16.90
N ALA A 485 -21.89 -43.63 -16.34
CA ALA A 485 -22.54 -43.43 -15.03
C ALA A 485 -22.33 -44.44 -13.88
N GLY A 486 -22.13 -43.89 -12.67
CA GLY A 486 -22.35 -44.59 -11.40
C GLY A 486 -22.27 -43.66 -10.19
N ALA A 487 -23.42 -43.42 -9.57
CA ALA A 487 -23.58 -42.73 -8.29
C ALA A 487 -23.24 -43.62 -7.07
N THR A 488 -23.42 -43.04 -5.87
CA THR A 488 -23.27 -43.56 -4.48
C THR A 488 -21.94 -43.18 -3.82
N GLY A 489 -21.87 -42.62 -2.62
CA GLY A 489 -22.83 -42.62 -1.51
C GLY A 489 -22.17 -43.25 -0.29
N ARG A 490 -21.52 -42.43 0.55
CA ARG A 490 -21.39 -42.56 2.00
C ARG A 490 -20.75 -41.32 2.59
#